data_AF-A0A832BPH4-F1
#
_entry.id   AF-A0A832BPH4-F1
#
_cell.length_a   1.000
_cell.length_b   1.000
_cell.length_c   1.000
_cell.angle_alpha   90.00
_cell.angle_beta   90.00
_cell.angle_gamma   90.00
#
_symmetry.space_group_name_H-M   'P 1'
#
loop_
_entity.id
_entity.type
_entity.pdbx_description
1 polymer ?
#
loop_
_entity_poly.entity_id
_entity_poly.type
_entity_poly.pdbx_seq_one_letter_code
_entity_poly.pdbx_strand_id
1 'polypeptide(L)'
;SKFVEAITSRPQYELTAHFACGMATYVFVENGKMIPITRFIDVNGFLDFLDKKADEIRDSKMKSLKTLRNLIDLRKFIDSSKAPKGMKMRSILFNILVKHDYSALGEFHMKSLFIGFMHFQDLYNYDIARVERCEIHYATPDGRIIPFCTFNVIPEYYRDRIQERYGIPIDEWEKKSGRKLKDEIYRVVRRPR
;
A
#
# COMPACT_ATOMS: atom_id res chain seq x y z
N SER A 1 5.15 8.83 -5.94
CA SER A 1 6.54 8.93 -5.42
C SER A 1 7.23 10.08 -6.12
N LYS A 2 7.64 11.12 -5.36
CA LYS A 2 8.27 12.34 -5.87
C LYS A 2 9.53 12.08 -6.70
N PHE A 3 10.32 11.08 -6.30
CA PHE A 3 11.54 10.69 -7.03
C PHE A 3 11.24 10.16 -8.44
N VAL A 4 10.27 9.24 -8.56
CA VAL A 4 9.87 8.67 -9.86
C VAL A 4 9.26 9.75 -10.75
N GLU A 5 8.45 10.65 -10.18
CA GLU A 5 7.88 11.79 -10.90
C GLU A 5 8.98 12.73 -11.43
N ALA A 6 9.97 13.06 -10.60
CA ALA A 6 11.07 13.91 -10.99
C ALA A 6 11.89 13.32 -12.16
N ILE A 7 12.12 12.00 -12.16
CA ILE A 7 12.82 11.30 -13.25
C ILE A 7 11.98 11.24 -14.51
N THR A 8 10.74 10.77 -14.40
CA THR A 8 9.88 10.48 -15.57
C THR A 8 9.21 11.73 -16.12
N SER A 9 9.19 12.81 -15.36
CA SER A 9 8.40 14.04 -15.65
C SER A 9 6.92 13.77 -15.86
N ARG A 10 6.41 12.65 -15.32
CA ARG A 10 5.01 12.26 -15.38
C ARG A 10 4.45 12.23 -13.97
N PRO A 11 3.29 12.88 -13.72
CA PRO A 11 2.63 12.83 -12.42
C PRO A 11 2.53 11.39 -11.92
N GLN A 12 2.99 11.16 -10.70
CA GLN A 12 2.87 9.86 -10.05
C GLN A 12 1.80 9.92 -8.98
N TYR A 13 1.11 8.79 -8.79
CA TYR A 13 0.21 8.65 -7.66
C TYR A 13 0.99 8.80 -6.34
N GLU A 14 0.48 9.65 -5.45
CA GLU A 14 1.01 9.83 -4.09
C GLU A 14 0.02 9.25 -3.09
N LEU A 15 0.52 8.30 -2.29
CA LEU A 15 -0.17 7.83 -1.12
C LEU A 15 -0.01 8.90 -0.03
N THR A 16 -1.06 9.69 0.19
CA THR A 16 -1.09 10.84 1.10
C THR A 16 -1.84 10.56 2.39
N ALA A 17 -2.07 9.28 2.71
CA ALA A 17 -2.68 8.83 3.96
C ALA A 17 -2.19 9.61 5.17
N HIS A 18 -3.10 9.88 6.10
CA HIS A 18 -2.72 10.33 7.43
C HIS A 18 -1.77 9.31 8.09
N PHE A 19 -0.72 9.77 8.78
CA PHE A 19 0.32 8.89 9.35
C PHE A 19 -0.24 7.84 10.32
N ALA A 20 -1.34 8.17 11.00
CA ALA A 20 -2.04 7.28 11.93
C ALA A 20 -3.06 6.34 11.24
N CYS A 21 -3.11 6.30 9.90
CA CYS A 21 -4.12 5.55 9.18
C CYS A 21 -3.81 4.05 9.09
N GLY A 22 -2.56 3.75 8.76
CA GLY A 22 -2.10 2.39 8.62
C GLY A 22 -0.59 2.37 8.60
N MET A 23 -0.06 1.17 8.83
CA MET A 23 1.37 0.91 8.84
C MET A 23 1.60 -0.40 8.12
N ALA A 24 2.72 -0.50 7.42
CA ALA A 24 3.11 -1.72 6.74
C ALA A 24 4.58 -2.01 6.96
N THR A 25 4.91 -3.29 7.04
CA THR A 25 6.30 -3.74 7.09
C THR A 25 6.44 -5.10 6.43
N TYR A 26 7.67 -5.53 6.26
CA TYR A 26 8.01 -6.84 5.72
C TYR A 26 8.87 -7.61 6.71
N VAL A 27 8.62 -8.91 6.78
CA VAL A 27 9.40 -9.86 7.57
C VAL A 27 9.83 -11.01 6.66
N PHE A 28 11.05 -11.48 6.83
CA PHE A 28 11.61 -12.61 6.10
C PHE A 28 11.73 -13.80 7.04
N VAL A 29 11.45 -15.00 6.55
CA VAL A 29 11.57 -16.22 7.35
C VAL A 29 12.74 -17.05 6.84
N GLU A 30 13.72 -17.29 7.71
CA GLU A 30 14.88 -18.12 7.42
C GLU A 30 15.13 -19.07 8.59
N ASN A 31 15.16 -20.38 8.34
CA ASN A 31 15.38 -21.42 9.37
C ASN A 31 14.47 -21.25 10.60
N GLY A 32 13.19 -20.90 10.40
CA GLY A 32 12.22 -20.65 11.45
C GLY A 32 12.37 -19.30 12.18
N LYS A 33 13.36 -18.48 11.83
CA LYS A 33 13.57 -17.15 12.40
C LYS A 33 12.95 -16.07 11.53
N MET A 34 12.22 -15.15 12.17
CA MET A 34 11.71 -13.94 11.55
C MET A 34 12.76 -12.82 11.56
N ILE A 35 13.01 -12.23 10.39
CA ILE A 35 13.97 -11.15 10.17
C ILE A 35 13.20 -9.95 9.63
N PRO A 36 12.90 -8.92 10.45
CA PRO A 36 12.26 -7.70 9.98
C PRO A 36 13.13 -6.95 8.97
N ILE A 37 12.50 -6.35 7.96
CA ILE A 37 13.20 -5.61 6.89
C ILE A 37 14.10 -4.49 7.45
N THR A 38 13.68 -3.85 8.54
CA THR A 38 14.42 -2.77 9.21
C THR A 38 15.70 -3.23 9.92
N ARG A 39 15.96 -4.55 10.01
CA ARG A 39 17.21 -5.07 10.59
C ARG A 39 18.39 -5.06 9.62
N PHE A 40 18.11 -4.97 8.33
CA PHE A 40 19.12 -4.96 7.28
C PHE A 40 18.89 -3.91 6.20
N ILE A 41 17.78 -3.15 6.28
CA ILE A 41 17.53 -1.98 5.44
C ILE A 41 17.31 -0.76 6.33
N ASP A 42 18.09 0.29 6.11
CA ASP A 42 17.84 1.62 6.64
C ASP A 42 16.73 2.30 5.83
N VAL A 43 15.47 2.03 6.23
CA VAL A 43 14.28 2.51 5.52
C VAL A 43 14.18 4.03 5.57
N ASN A 44 14.42 4.64 6.74
CA ASN A 44 14.30 6.09 6.91
C ASN A 44 15.38 6.82 6.10
N GLY A 45 16.65 6.40 6.21
CA GLY A 45 17.73 6.98 5.43
C GLY A 45 17.54 6.81 3.93
N PHE A 46 16.96 5.69 3.50
CA PHE A 46 16.60 5.47 2.10
C PHE A 46 15.50 6.42 1.61
N LEU A 47 14.42 6.61 2.38
CA LEU A 47 13.33 7.54 2.02
C LEU A 47 13.84 8.99 1.96
N ASP A 48 14.59 9.43 2.97
CA ASP A 48 15.20 10.77 3.00
C ASP A 48 16.13 11.01 1.80
N PHE A 49 16.86 9.99 1.37
CA PHE A 49 17.71 10.06 0.19
C PHE A 49 16.89 10.22 -1.09
N LEU A 50 15.79 9.47 -1.24
CA LEU A 50 14.92 9.60 -2.40
C LEU A 50 14.28 10.99 -2.49
N ASP A 51 13.83 11.55 -1.37
CA ASP A 51 13.24 12.89 -1.32
C ASP A 51 14.27 13.96 -1.71
N LYS A 52 15.47 13.95 -1.11
CA LYS A 52 16.55 14.87 -1.48
C LYS A 52 16.91 14.77 -2.95
N LYS A 53 16.96 13.55 -3.51
CA LYS A 53 17.23 13.35 -4.94
C LYS A 53 16.09 13.82 -5.83
N ALA A 54 14.84 13.69 -5.39
CA ALA A 54 13.71 14.23 -6.12
C ALA A 54 13.79 15.77 -6.24
N ASP A 55 14.23 16.44 -5.18
CA ASP A 55 14.41 17.90 -5.17
C ASP A 55 15.60 18.34 -6.03
N GLU A 56 16.76 17.67 -5.91
CA GLU A 56 17.94 17.93 -6.77
C GLU A 56 17.62 17.79 -8.28
N ILE A 57 16.80 16.80 -8.66
CA ILE A 57 16.38 16.59 -10.05
C ILE A 57 15.47 17.72 -10.52
N ARG A 58 14.55 18.19 -9.66
CA ARG A 58 13.60 19.25 -9.98
C ARG A 58 14.28 20.59 -10.21
N ASP A 59 15.29 20.90 -9.40
CA ASP A 59 16.04 22.16 -9.46
C ASP A 59 17.07 22.19 -10.59
N SER A 60 17.38 21.04 -11.19
CA SER A 60 18.38 20.95 -12.25
C SER A 60 17.84 21.40 -13.62
N LYS A 61 18.46 22.44 -14.19
CA LYS A 61 18.14 22.95 -15.55
C LYS A 61 18.45 21.96 -16.69
N MET A 62 19.25 20.92 -16.44
CA MET A 62 19.56 19.86 -17.40
C MET A 62 19.26 18.50 -16.75
N LYS A 63 18.19 17.82 -17.19
CA LYS A 63 17.81 16.45 -16.81
C LYS A 63 18.79 15.39 -17.35
N SER A 64 20.08 15.60 -17.14
CA SER A 64 21.15 14.84 -17.80
C SER A 64 21.54 13.59 -17.01
N LEU A 65 21.99 12.59 -17.76
CA LEU A 65 22.51 11.27 -17.38
C LEU A 65 23.40 11.21 -16.11
N LYS A 66 23.96 12.33 -15.64
CA LYS A 66 24.76 12.43 -14.41
C LYS A 66 23.94 12.12 -13.15
N THR A 67 22.65 12.46 -13.11
CA THR A 67 21.81 12.20 -11.93
C THR A 67 21.53 10.71 -11.74
N LEU A 68 21.51 9.94 -12.84
CA LEU A 68 21.35 8.49 -12.82
C LEU A 68 22.59 7.75 -12.26
N ARG A 69 23.79 8.31 -12.43
CA ARG A 69 25.05 7.72 -11.91
C ARG A 69 25.12 7.69 -10.37
N ASN A 70 24.30 8.47 -9.67
CA ASN A 70 24.29 8.53 -8.20
C ASN A 70 23.32 7.54 -7.53
N LEU A 71 22.54 6.76 -8.30
CA LEU A 71 21.81 5.58 -7.76
C LEU A 71 22.74 4.45 -7.32
N ILE A 72 24.04 4.56 -7.58
CA ILE A 72 25.08 3.61 -7.19
C ILE A 72 25.22 3.50 -5.65
N ASP A 73 24.77 4.52 -4.91
CA ASP A 73 24.89 4.62 -3.45
C ASP A 73 23.70 4.02 -2.67
N LEU A 74 22.73 3.39 -3.35
CA LEU A 74 21.64 2.68 -2.66
C LEU A 74 22.13 1.51 -1.80
N ARG A 75 23.35 1.03 -2.08
CA ARG A 75 24.00 -0.06 -1.35
C ARG A 75 24.27 0.27 0.11
N LYS A 76 24.47 1.55 0.46
CA LYS A 76 24.76 1.95 1.84
C LYS A 76 23.57 1.72 2.78
N PHE A 77 22.35 1.69 2.24
CA PHE A 77 21.15 1.46 3.02
C PHE A 77 20.87 -0.03 3.26
N ILE A 78 21.66 -0.94 2.69
CA ILE A 78 21.45 -2.39 2.83
C ILE A 78 22.65 -3.04 3.51
N ASP A 79 22.46 -3.51 4.73
CA ASP A 79 23.39 -4.40 5.41
C ASP A 79 23.25 -5.84 4.89
N SER A 80 24.06 -6.18 3.89
CA SER A 80 24.02 -7.49 3.25
C SER A 80 24.46 -8.63 4.18
N SER A 81 25.12 -8.34 5.31
CA SER A 81 25.51 -9.36 6.29
C SER A 81 24.34 -9.85 7.14
N LYS A 82 23.31 -9.01 7.29
CA LYS A 82 22.08 -9.29 8.06
C LYS A 82 20.89 -9.64 7.18
N ALA A 83 21.02 -9.51 5.87
CA ALA A 83 19.98 -9.84 4.92
C ALA A 83 19.77 -11.37 4.83
N PRO A 84 18.54 -11.85 4.58
CA PRO A 84 18.28 -13.27 4.35
C PRO A 84 19.11 -13.85 3.20
N LYS A 85 19.56 -15.11 3.33
CA LYS A 85 20.40 -15.76 2.30
C LYS A 85 19.65 -15.87 0.98
N GLY A 86 20.38 -15.65 -0.12
CA GLY A 86 19.83 -15.71 -1.48
C GLY A 86 18.94 -14.52 -1.86
N MET A 87 18.79 -13.52 -0.97
CA MET A 87 18.04 -12.31 -1.29
C MET A 87 18.90 -11.30 -2.07
N LYS A 88 18.58 -11.07 -3.34
CA LYS A 88 19.26 -10.09 -4.19
C LYS A 88 18.65 -8.68 -4.05
N MET A 89 18.53 -8.18 -2.81
CA MET A 89 17.89 -6.89 -2.53
C MET A 89 18.44 -5.73 -3.38
N ARG A 90 19.76 -5.72 -3.59
CA ARG A 90 20.44 -4.75 -4.46
C ARG A 90 19.89 -4.74 -5.89
N SER A 91 19.66 -5.92 -6.46
CA SER A 91 19.12 -6.06 -7.82
C SER A 91 17.67 -5.65 -7.87
N ILE A 92 16.89 -5.97 -6.83
CA ILE A 92 15.47 -5.62 -6.72
C ILE A 92 15.32 -4.09 -6.69
N LEU A 93 16.02 -3.40 -5.79
CA LEU A 93 15.97 -1.94 -5.71
C LEU A 93 16.44 -1.26 -7.00
N PHE A 94 17.51 -1.78 -7.64
CA PHE A 94 17.99 -1.26 -8.91
C PHE A 94 16.96 -1.44 -10.03
N ASN A 95 16.35 -2.62 -10.14
CA ASN A 95 15.33 -2.89 -11.17
C ASN A 95 14.08 -2.00 -10.97
N ILE A 96 13.65 -1.79 -9.72
CA ILE A 96 12.48 -0.94 -9.42
C ILE A 96 12.76 0.54 -9.70
N LEU A 97 13.88 1.07 -9.18
CA LEU A 97 14.13 2.52 -9.23
C LEU A 97 14.75 3.00 -10.54
N VAL A 98 15.53 2.14 -11.22
CA VAL A 98 16.24 2.52 -12.46
C VAL A 98 15.55 1.95 -13.69
N LYS A 99 15.21 0.66 -13.68
CA LYS A 99 14.57 0.02 -14.83
C LYS A 99 13.05 0.21 -14.85
N HIS A 100 12.45 0.69 -13.76
CA HIS A 100 11.00 0.74 -13.57
C HIS A 100 10.33 -0.63 -13.81
N ASP A 101 11.06 -1.71 -13.53
CA ASP A 101 10.60 -3.08 -13.72
C ASP A 101 10.00 -3.60 -12.42
N TYR A 102 8.67 -3.52 -12.33
CA TYR A 102 7.90 -3.97 -11.17
C TYR A 102 7.76 -5.49 -11.09
N SER A 103 8.18 -6.26 -12.10
CA SER A 103 8.19 -7.72 -12.01
C SER A 103 9.15 -8.22 -10.91
N ALA A 104 10.23 -7.47 -10.65
CA ALA A 104 11.16 -7.72 -9.57
C ALA A 104 10.54 -7.54 -8.17
N LEU A 105 9.45 -6.78 -8.05
CA LEU A 105 8.70 -6.61 -6.80
C LEU A 105 7.96 -7.91 -6.44
N GLY A 106 7.49 -8.65 -7.45
CA GLY A 106 6.86 -9.96 -7.25
C GLY A 106 7.78 -10.95 -6.56
N GLU A 107 9.05 -11.06 -7.00
CA GLU A 107 10.03 -11.94 -6.36
C GLU A 107 10.29 -11.55 -4.90
N PHE A 108 10.32 -10.25 -4.61
CA PHE A 108 10.43 -9.72 -3.25
C PHE A 108 9.23 -10.13 -2.38
N HIS A 109 8.01 -9.95 -2.89
CA HIS A 109 6.78 -10.31 -2.18
C HIS A 109 6.68 -11.82 -1.93
N MET A 110 7.10 -12.66 -2.88
CA MET A 110 7.07 -14.11 -2.70
C MET A 110 8.06 -14.63 -1.63
N LYS A 111 9.11 -13.85 -1.33
CA LYS A 111 10.13 -14.19 -0.32
C LYS A 111 9.92 -13.48 1.02
N SER A 112 8.89 -12.65 1.13
CA SER A 112 8.58 -11.88 2.34
C SER A 112 7.16 -12.15 2.82
N LEU A 113 6.96 -11.98 4.12
CA LEU A 113 5.66 -11.83 4.73
C LEU A 113 5.38 -10.34 4.86
N PHE A 114 4.38 -9.86 4.13
CA PHE A 114 3.82 -8.53 4.34
C PHE A 114 2.99 -8.51 5.62
N ILE A 115 3.28 -7.55 6.50
CA ILE A 115 2.49 -7.30 7.70
C ILE A 115 1.93 -5.90 7.57
N GLY A 116 0.63 -5.82 7.30
CA GLY A 116 -0.11 -4.57 7.26
C GLY A 116 -0.98 -4.42 8.50
N PHE A 117 -1.08 -3.19 8.99
CA PHE A 117 -2.00 -2.77 10.03
C PHE A 117 -2.81 -1.57 9.52
N MET A 118 -4.10 -1.59 9.80
CA MET A 118 -5.00 -0.47 9.57
C MET A 118 -5.66 -0.11 10.88
N HIS A 119 -5.56 1.16 11.25
CA HIS A 119 -6.16 1.67 12.47
C HIS A 119 -7.55 2.19 12.16
N PHE A 120 -8.63 1.43 12.35
CA PHE A 120 -9.96 2.01 12.13
C PHE A 120 -10.35 2.97 13.25
N GLN A 121 -10.97 4.09 12.90
CA GLN A 121 -11.51 5.02 13.89
C GLN A 121 -12.80 4.45 14.49
N ASP A 122 -13.18 4.97 15.64
CA ASP A 122 -14.45 4.73 16.31
C ASP A 122 -15.09 6.08 16.72
N LEU A 123 -16.25 6.03 17.38
CA LEU A 123 -17.00 7.23 17.78
C LEU A 123 -16.28 8.09 18.84
N TYR A 124 -15.34 7.53 19.60
CA TYR A 124 -14.61 8.25 20.65
C TYR A 124 -13.32 8.90 20.15
N ASN A 125 -12.72 8.38 19.07
CA ASN A 125 -11.47 8.88 18.48
C ASN A 125 -11.63 9.36 17.03
N TYR A 126 -12.84 9.76 16.65
CA TYR A 126 -13.12 10.27 15.32
C TYR A 126 -12.44 11.62 15.08
N ASP A 127 -11.52 11.62 14.12
CA ASP A 127 -10.68 12.76 13.72
C ASP A 127 -10.92 13.04 12.24
N ILE A 128 -11.45 14.24 11.97
CA ILE A 128 -11.82 14.71 10.63
C ILE A 128 -10.57 14.92 9.76
N ALA A 129 -9.47 15.44 10.32
CA ALA A 129 -8.25 15.68 9.53
C ALA A 129 -7.66 14.36 8.99
N ARG A 130 -7.89 13.27 9.73
CA ARG A 130 -7.56 11.93 9.27
C ARG A 130 -8.50 11.44 8.16
N VAL A 131 -9.80 11.72 8.26
CA VAL A 131 -10.81 11.38 7.26
C VAL A 131 -10.57 12.10 5.93
N GLU A 132 -10.19 13.38 5.97
CA GLU A 132 -9.83 14.18 4.79
C GLU A 132 -8.64 13.61 4.00
N ARG A 133 -7.81 12.80 4.67
CA ARG A 133 -6.65 12.12 4.12
C ARG A 133 -6.81 10.60 4.12
N CYS A 134 -8.02 10.10 3.95
CA CYS A 134 -8.27 8.68 3.81
C CYS A 134 -7.80 8.19 2.43
N GLU A 135 -7.35 6.94 2.33
CA GLU A 135 -6.97 6.31 1.05
C GLU A 135 -7.94 5.22 0.61
N ILE A 136 -8.88 4.84 1.48
CA ILE A 136 -9.90 3.84 1.20
C ILE A 136 -11.23 4.55 1.14
N HIS A 137 -11.94 4.36 0.03
CA HIS A 137 -13.20 5.05 -0.22
C HIS A 137 -14.24 4.10 -0.79
N TYR A 138 -15.50 4.41 -0.52
CA TYR A 138 -16.66 3.76 -1.11
C TYR A 138 -17.28 4.71 -2.12
N ALA A 139 -17.33 4.28 -3.39
CA ALA A 139 -18.15 4.93 -4.40
C ALA A 139 -19.61 4.49 -4.21
N THR A 140 -20.54 5.44 -4.24
CA THR A 140 -21.97 5.18 -4.05
C THR A 140 -22.78 5.47 -5.32
N PRO A 141 -23.94 4.81 -5.52
CA PRO A 141 -24.76 4.98 -6.74
C PRO A 141 -25.27 6.40 -6.98
N ASP A 142 -25.29 7.25 -5.96
CA ASP A 142 -25.64 8.67 -6.06
C ASP A 142 -24.45 9.58 -6.44
N GLY A 143 -23.32 8.99 -6.84
CA GLY A 143 -22.15 9.70 -7.36
C GLY A 143 -21.20 10.23 -6.28
N ARG A 144 -21.45 9.96 -4.99
CA ARG A 144 -20.54 10.36 -3.92
C ARG A 144 -19.38 9.36 -3.76
N ILE A 145 -18.26 9.87 -3.26
CA ILE A 145 -17.09 9.08 -2.81
C ILE A 145 -16.96 9.33 -1.31
N ILE A 146 -17.12 8.28 -0.51
CA ILE A 146 -17.21 8.39 0.95
C ILE A 146 -15.97 7.72 1.58
N PRO A 147 -15.19 8.42 2.41
CA PRO A 147 -14.06 7.83 3.12
C PRO A 147 -14.46 6.61 3.97
N PHE A 148 -13.56 5.65 4.14
CA PHE A 148 -13.84 4.40 4.84
C PHE A 148 -14.36 4.61 6.27
N CYS A 149 -13.69 5.47 7.04
CA CYS A 149 -14.07 5.72 8.42
C CYS A 149 -15.42 6.45 8.48
N THR A 150 -15.68 7.42 7.60
CA THR A 150 -17.01 8.07 7.49
C THR A 150 -18.12 7.06 7.21
N PHE A 151 -17.88 6.15 6.26
CA PHE A 151 -18.87 5.16 5.85
C PHE A 151 -19.19 4.14 6.95
N ASN A 152 -18.19 3.72 7.73
CA ASN A 152 -18.32 2.62 8.69
C ASN A 152 -18.56 3.07 10.14
N VAL A 153 -18.03 4.23 10.55
CA VAL A 153 -18.12 4.71 11.94
C VAL A 153 -19.42 5.47 12.19
N ILE A 154 -19.93 6.16 11.17
CA ILE A 154 -21.18 6.92 11.24
C ILE A 154 -22.19 6.39 10.19
N PRO A 155 -22.52 5.09 10.24
CA PRO A 155 -23.23 4.42 9.16
C PRO A 155 -24.64 4.95 8.91
N GLU A 156 -25.33 5.48 9.92
CA GLU A 156 -26.70 5.97 9.87
C GLU A 156 -26.88 7.20 8.96
N TYR A 157 -25.80 7.94 8.69
CA TYR A 157 -25.80 9.07 7.76
C TYR A 157 -25.34 8.68 6.34
N TYR A 158 -24.59 7.59 6.21
CA TYR A 158 -23.90 7.23 4.97
C TYR A 158 -24.28 5.83 4.50
N ARG A 159 -23.69 4.78 5.10
CA ARG A 159 -23.87 3.39 4.64
C ARG A 159 -25.33 2.98 4.64
N ASP A 160 -26.02 3.16 5.75
CA ASP A 160 -27.32 2.55 5.96
C ASP A 160 -28.37 3.22 5.05
N ARG A 161 -28.31 4.56 4.90
CA ARG A 161 -29.16 5.30 3.94
C ARG A 161 -28.93 4.91 2.49
N ILE A 162 -27.66 4.70 2.11
CA ILE A 162 -27.31 4.28 0.75
C ILE A 162 -27.80 2.85 0.50
N GLN A 163 -27.57 1.94 1.44
CA GLN A 163 -27.99 0.54 1.32
C GLN A 163 -29.51 0.41 1.32
N GLU A 164 -30.23 1.18 2.13
CA GLU A 164 -31.69 1.20 2.11
C GLU A 164 -32.25 1.70 0.77
N ARG A 165 -31.67 2.78 0.22
CA ARG A 165 -32.16 3.40 -1.01
C ARG A 165 -31.84 2.60 -2.28
N TYR A 166 -30.65 1.99 -2.33
CA TYR A 166 -30.11 1.36 -3.54
C TYR A 166 -29.92 -0.14 -3.44
N GLY A 167 -30.08 -0.72 -2.24
CA GLY A 167 -29.97 -2.15 -2.01
C GLY A 167 -31.15 -2.90 -2.61
N ILE A 168 -30.91 -4.16 -2.98
CA ILE A 168 -31.94 -5.09 -3.41
C ILE A 168 -32.10 -6.12 -2.29
N PRO A 169 -33.32 -6.34 -1.75
CA PRO A 169 -33.57 -7.41 -0.80
C PRO A 169 -33.10 -8.76 -1.32
N ILE A 170 -32.58 -9.62 -0.43
CA ILE A 170 -31.99 -10.91 -0.82
C ILE A 170 -32.98 -11.76 -1.60
N ASP A 171 -34.24 -11.85 -1.15
CA ASP A 171 -35.25 -12.66 -1.80
C ASP A 171 -35.59 -12.17 -3.22
N GLU A 172 -35.61 -10.84 -3.41
CA GLU A 172 -35.79 -10.22 -4.73
C GLU A 172 -34.59 -10.48 -5.64
N TRP A 173 -33.37 -10.34 -5.13
CA TRP A 173 -32.14 -10.62 -5.88
C TRP A 173 -32.03 -12.10 -6.29
N GLU A 174 -32.39 -13.03 -5.40
CA GLU A 174 -32.41 -14.47 -5.69
C GLU A 174 -33.45 -14.81 -6.76
N LYS A 175 -34.64 -14.19 -6.70
CA LYS A 175 -35.68 -14.34 -7.74
C LYS A 175 -35.21 -13.82 -9.09
N LYS A 176 -34.57 -12.65 -9.12
CA LYS A 176 -34.05 -12.02 -10.36
C LYS A 176 -32.88 -12.79 -10.98
N SER A 177 -31.97 -13.29 -10.16
CA SER A 177 -30.76 -13.97 -10.62
C SER A 177 -30.95 -15.48 -10.85
N GLY A 178 -31.97 -16.09 -10.24
CA GLY A 178 -32.14 -17.55 -10.20
C GLY A 178 -31.10 -18.26 -9.33
N ARG A 179 -30.23 -17.50 -8.64
CA ARG A 179 -29.15 -18.01 -7.79
C ARG A 179 -29.57 -17.91 -6.32
N LYS A 180 -28.99 -18.76 -5.47
CA LYS A 180 -29.16 -18.68 -4.02
C LYS A 180 -27.90 -18.13 -3.39
N LEU A 181 -28.03 -17.08 -2.58
CA LEU A 181 -26.89 -16.41 -1.97
C LEU A 181 -26.07 -17.37 -1.10
N LYS A 182 -26.76 -18.29 -0.40
CA LYS A 182 -26.12 -19.34 0.42
C LYS A 182 -25.16 -20.25 -0.36
N ASP A 183 -25.40 -20.44 -1.65
CA ASP A 183 -24.60 -21.35 -2.49
C ASP A 183 -23.34 -20.63 -3.01
N GLU A 184 -23.27 -19.30 -2.86
CA GLU A 184 -22.12 -18.47 -3.22
C GLU A 184 -21.19 -18.16 -2.05
N ILE A 185 -21.64 -18.42 -0.81
CA ILE A 185 -20.80 -18.24 0.37
C ILE A 185 -19.77 -19.36 0.41
N TYR A 186 -18.55 -19.05 -0.04
CA TYR A 186 -17.41 -19.95 0.09
C TYR A 186 -16.97 -20.04 1.56
N ARG A 187 -17.46 -21.05 2.29
CA ARG A 187 -17.01 -21.32 3.66
C ARG A 187 -15.70 -22.10 3.62
N VAL A 188 -14.58 -21.43 3.91
CA VAL A 188 -13.31 -22.10 4.18
C VAL A 188 -13.39 -22.75 5.57
N VAL A 189 -14.09 -23.87 5.68
CA VAL A 189 -14.06 -24.69 6.89
C VAL A 189 -12.70 -25.38 6.91
N ARG A 190 -11.72 -24.80 7.61
CA ARG A 190 -10.50 -25.54 7.95
C ARG A 190 -10.92 -26.71 8.85
N ARG A 191 -10.83 -27.95 8.35
CA ARG A 191 -10.88 -29.11 9.24
C ARG A 191 -9.75 -28.94 10.26
N PRO A 192 -10.02 -29.04 11.57
CA PRO A 192 -8.96 -29.14 12.56
C PRO A 192 -8.06 -30.32 12.16
N ARG A 193 -6.74 -30.10 12.16
CA ARG A 193 -5.78 -31.20 12.11
C ARG A 193 -5.70 -31.84 13.49
#